data_AF-A0AAE7CIS8-F1
#
_entry.id   AF-A0AAE7CIS8-F1
#
_cell.length_a   1.000
_cell.length_b   1.000
_cell.length_c   1.000
_cell.angle_alpha   90.00
_cell.angle_beta   90.00
_cell.angle_gamma   90.00
#
_symmetry.space_group_name_H-M   'P 1'
#
loop_
_entity.id
_entity.type
_entity.pdbx_description
1 polymer ?
#
loop_
_entity_poly.entity_id
_entity_poly.type
_entity_poly.pdbx_seq_one_letter_code
_entity_poly.pdbx_strand_id
1 'polypeptide(L)'
;MTEPTTKPNTPREPLWRDLVGDVLRRERQAQDRTLKDVADEARISLPYLSEVERGRKEASSEVLAAAAQALGLSLGDLLARAHGELTRATGRRPARIRTTTAVPLRTTTAVPFRTTTTRASHDGLCLAA
;
A
#
# COMPACT_ATOMS: atom_id res chain seq x y z
N MET A 1 -26.60 -20.68 -37.60
CA MET A 1 -25.35 -19.89 -37.48
C MET A 1 -25.67 -18.64 -36.70
N THR A 2 -25.51 -18.68 -35.37
CA THR A 2 -25.72 -17.52 -34.51
C THR A 2 -24.34 -17.02 -34.13
N GLU A 3 -23.92 -15.88 -34.68
CA GLU A 3 -22.65 -15.25 -34.32
C GLU A 3 -22.68 -14.83 -32.84
N PRO A 4 -21.65 -15.16 -32.05
CA PRO A 4 -21.51 -14.58 -30.73
C PRO A 4 -21.09 -13.12 -30.90
N THR A 5 -21.96 -12.19 -30.52
CA THR A 5 -21.63 -10.77 -30.40
C THR A 5 -20.64 -10.58 -29.24
N THR A 6 -19.34 -10.64 -29.54
CA THR A 6 -18.29 -10.25 -28.59
C THR A 6 -18.38 -8.75 -28.37
N LYS A 7 -18.97 -8.34 -27.24
CA LYS A 7 -18.90 -6.96 -26.76
C LYS A 7 -17.43 -6.53 -26.70
N PRO A 8 -17.04 -5.35 -27.21
CA PRO A 8 -15.68 -4.87 -27.06
C PRO A 8 -15.37 -4.78 -25.57
N ASN A 9 -14.30 -5.46 -25.14
CA ASN A 9 -13.85 -5.50 -23.77
C ASN A 9 -13.31 -4.11 -23.40
N THR A 10 -14.15 -3.24 -22.85
CA THR A 10 -13.72 -1.97 -22.29
C THR A 10 -12.61 -2.26 -21.27
N PRO A 11 -11.42 -1.63 -21.37
CA PRO A 11 -10.34 -1.89 -20.42
C PRO A 11 -10.85 -1.65 -19.01
N ARG A 12 -11.02 -2.72 -18.24
CA ARG A 12 -11.36 -2.61 -16.82
C ARG A 12 -10.13 -2.04 -16.11
N GLU A 13 -10.35 -1.08 -15.23
CA GLU A 13 -9.29 -0.55 -14.38
C GLU A 13 -8.58 -1.72 -13.67
N PRO A 14 -7.24 -1.80 -13.70
CA PRO A 14 -6.50 -2.92 -13.15
C PRO A 14 -6.74 -3.02 -11.64
N LEU A 15 -6.74 -4.25 -11.12
CA LEU A 15 -6.90 -4.46 -9.70
C LEU A 15 -5.61 -4.10 -8.97
N TRP A 16 -5.77 -3.56 -7.76
CA TRP A 16 -4.64 -3.17 -6.92
C TRP A 16 -3.68 -4.32 -6.63
N ARG A 17 -4.22 -5.51 -6.32
CA ARG A 17 -3.41 -6.72 -6.07
C ARG A 17 -2.55 -7.15 -7.27
N ASP A 18 -3.02 -6.92 -8.49
CA ASP A 18 -2.28 -7.27 -9.70
C ASP A 18 -1.08 -6.32 -9.84
N LEU A 19 -1.31 -5.01 -9.68
CA LEU A 19 -0.27 -3.99 -9.76
C LEU A 19 0.81 -4.17 -8.70
N VAL A 20 0.42 -4.41 -7.45
CA VAL A 20 1.37 -4.62 -6.34
C VAL A 20 2.14 -5.93 -6.55
N GLY A 21 1.45 -7.00 -6.94
CA GLY A 21 2.08 -8.28 -7.25
C GLY A 21 3.13 -8.15 -8.36
N ASP A 22 2.80 -7.42 -9.43
CA ASP A 22 3.72 -7.16 -10.54
C ASP A 22 4.92 -6.30 -10.14
N VAL A 23 4.74 -5.33 -9.23
CA VAL A 23 5.87 -4.52 -8.72
C VAL A 23 6.81 -5.38 -7.88
N LEU A 24 6.27 -6.20 -6.96
CA LEU A 24 7.08 -7.12 -6.15
C LEU A 24 7.86 -8.10 -7.03
N ARG A 25 7.18 -8.70 -8.02
CA ARG A 25 7.80 -9.62 -8.97
C ARG A 25 8.92 -8.96 -9.77
N ARG A 26 8.69 -7.75 -10.30
CA ARG A 26 9.68 -7.00 -11.08
C ARG A 26 10.90 -6.64 -10.25
N GLU A 27 10.69 -6.17 -9.02
CA GLU A 27 11.80 -5.84 -8.12
C GLU A 27 12.62 -7.09 -7.78
N ARG A 28 11.95 -8.20 -7.42
CA ARG A 28 12.64 -9.47 -7.17
C ARG A 28 13.46 -9.94 -8.36
N GLN A 29 12.90 -9.87 -9.56
CA GLN A 29 13.59 -10.25 -10.80
C GLN A 29 14.74 -9.32 -11.13
N ALA A 30 14.62 -8.01 -10.89
CA ALA A 30 15.70 -7.04 -11.09
C ALA A 30 16.89 -7.29 -10.15
N GLN A 31 16.65 -7.93 -9.00
CA GLN A 31 17.70 -8.35 -8.05
C GLN A 31 18.23 -9.77 -8.34
N ASP A 32 17.76 -10.45 -9.39
CA ASP A 32 18.07 -11.86 -9.70
C ASP A 32 17.78 -12.83 -8.53
N ARG A 33 16.83 -12.49 -7.66
CA ARG A 33 16.48 -13.29 -6.48
C ARG A 33 15.39 -14.32 -6.77
N THR A 34 15.49 -15.49 -6.14
CA THR A 34 14.45 -16.51 -6.26
C THR A 34 13.24 -16.17 -5.39
N LEU A 35 12.08 -16.73 -5.74
CA LEU A 35 10.88 -16.65 -4.88
C LEU A 35 11.14 -17.18 -3.48
N LYS A 36 11.99 -18.21 -3.35
CA LYS A 36 12.34 -18.81 -2.07
C LYS A 36 13.08 -17.82 -1.17
N ASP A 37 14.12 -17.16 -1.71
CA ASP A 37 14.96 -16.25 -0.94
C ASP A 37 14.14 -15.09 -0.34
N VAL A 38 13.21 -14.54 -1.13
CA VAL A 38 12.36 -13.43 -0.69
C VAL A 38 11.28 -13.91 0.28
N ALA A 39 10.68 -15.08 0.04
CA ALA A 39 9.67 -15.63 0.94
C ALA A 39 10.24 -15.94 2.33
N ASP A 40 11.44 -16.51 2.37
CA ASP A 40 12.16 -16.84 3.61
C ASP A 40 12.49 -15.56 4.41
N GLU A 41 13.00 -14.51 3.75
CA GLU A 41 13.30 -13.22 4.38
C GLU A 41 12.03 -12.48 4.84
N ALA A 42 10.97 -12.50 4.03
CA ALA A 42 9.67 -11.92 4.36
C ALA A 42 8.88 -12.75 5.38
N ARG A 43 9.39 -13.92 5.81
CA ARG A 43 8.77 -14.82 6.78
C ARG A 43 7.36 -15.27 6.36
N ILE A 44 7.15 -15.49 5.07
CA ILE A 44 5.91 -15.99 4.49
C ILE A 44 6.18 -17.25 3.65
N SER A 45 5.14 -18.03 3.36
CA SER A 45 5.34 -19.23 2.54
C SER A 45 5.61 -18.90 1.08
N LEU A 46 6.51 -19.64 0.43
CA LEU A 46 6.80 -19.51 -1.00
C LEU A 46 5.54 -19.62 -1.87
N PRO A 47 4.62 -20.60 -1.67
CA PRO A 47 3.38 -20.66 -2.43
C PRO A 47 2.54 -19.39 -2.27
N TYR A 48 2.48 -18.83 -1.05
CA TYR A 48 1.72 -17.61 -0.80
C TYR A 48 2.32 -16.40 -1.51
N LEU A 49 3.64 -16.18 -1.44
CA LEU A 49 4.29 -15.11 -2.21
C LEU A 49 4.06 -15.29 -3.72
N SER A 50 4.08 -16.53 -4.20
CA SER A 50 3.73 -16.86 -5.58
C SER A 50 2.32 -16.40 -5.98
N GLU A 51 1.33 -16.60 -5.12
CA GLU A 51 -0.03 -16.16 -5.38
C GLU A 51 -0.17 -14.63 -5.35
N VAL A 52 0.57 -13.98 -4.44
CA VAL A 52 0.62 -12.51 -4.34
C VAL A 52 1.25 -11.89 -5.59
N GLU A 53 2.40 -12.37 -6.05
CA GLU A 53 3.07 -11.88 -7.27
C GLU A 53 2.23 -12.04 -8.55
N ARG A 54 1.25 -12.94 -8.54
CA ARG A 54 0.33 -13.17 -9.66
C ARG A 54 -1.02 -12.49 -9.49
N GLY A 55 -1.19 -11.65 -8.47
CA GLY A 55 -2.45 -10.96 -8.20
C GLY A 55 -3.62 -11.89 -7.84
N ARG A 56 -3.34 -13.10 -7.34
CA ARG A 56 -4.38 -14.07 -6.96
C ARG A 56 -4.84 -13.96 -5.51
N LYS A 57 -4.09 -13.21 -4.68
CA LYS A 57 -4.40 -12.97 -3.27
C LYS A 57 -4.35 -11.49 -2.91
N GLU A 58 -5.28 -11.09 -2.06
CA GLU A 58 -5.21 -9.84 -1.32
C GLU A 58 -4.27 -10.05 -0.13
N ALA A 59 -3.07 -9.48 -0.20
CA ALA A 59 -2.11 -9.51 0.90
C ALA A 59 -2.50 -8.46 1.96
N SER A 60 -2.32 -8.79 3.24
CA SER A 60 -2.47 -7.80 4.30
C SER A 60 -1.38 -6.73 4.20
N SER A 61 -1.60 -5.58 4.82
CA SER A 61 -0.61 -4.49 4.87
C SER A 61 0.71 -4.93 5.51
N GLU A 62 0.65 -5.80 6.51
CA GLU A 62 1.83 -6.38 7.18
C GLU A 62 2.62 -7.29 6.24
N VAL A 63 1.94 -8.13 5.45
CA VAL A 63 2.58 -9.00 4.45
C VAL A 63 3.24 -8.16 3.35
N LEU A 64 2.55 -7.12 2.87
CA LEU A 64 3.11 -6.21 1.85
C LEU A 64 4.33 -5.48 2.38
N ALA A 65 4.28 -5.01 3.63
CA ALA A 65 5.42 -4.38 4.28
C ALA A 65 6.60 -5.36 4.41
N ALA A 66 6.36 -6.60 4.86
CA ALA A 66 7.40 -7.62 4.99
C ALA A 66 8.04 -7.98 3.64
N ALA A 67 7.23 -8.17 2.59
CA ALA A 67 7.72 -8.48 1.25
C ALA A 67 8.49 -7.31 0.63
N ALA A 68 8.05 -6.06 0.83
CA ALA A 68 8.76 -4.87 0.41
C ALA A 68 10.12 -4.75 1.11
N GLN A 69 10.15 -4.94 2.44
CA GLN A 69 11.37 -4.87 3.24
C GLN A 69 12.37 -5.96 2.83
N ALA A 70 11.90 -7.18 2.57
CA ALA A 70 12.73 -8.27 2.05
C ALA A 70 13.36 -7.92 0.68
N LEU A 71 12.78 -6.99 -0.08
CA LEU A 71 13.32 -6.50 -1.34
C LEU A 71 14.10 -5.18 -1.17
N GLY A 72 14.38 -4.75 0.05
CA GLY A 72 15.08 -3.49 0.32
C GLY A 72 14.25 -2.24 0.03
N LEU A 73 12.91 -2.38 -0.03
CA LEU A 73 11.98 -1.28 -0.27
C LEU A 73 11.23 -0.90 1.02
N SER A 74 10.92 0.39 1.17
CA SER A 74 9.88 0.78 2.12
C SER A 74 8.49 0.46 1.55
N LEU A 75 7.48 0.36 2.42
CA LEU A 75 6.09 0.25 1.97
C LEU A 75 5.71 1.46 1.10
N GLY A 76 6.21 2.66 1.43
CA GLY A 76 5.98 3.87 0.63
C GLY A 76 6.50 3.75 -0.81
N ASP A 77 7.68 3.14 -1.01
CA ASP A 77 8.26 2.91 -2.34
C ASP A 77 7.40 1.94 -3.15
N LEU A 78 6.94 0.86 -2.53
CA LEU A 78 6.04 -0.11 -3.16
C LEU A 78 4.75 0.57 -3.62
N LEU A 79 4.13 1.38 -2.76
CA LEU A 79 2.91 2.12 -3.07
C LEU A 79 3.12 3.14 -4.20
N ALA A 80 4.23 3.88 -4.17
CA ALA A 80 4.57 4.86 -5.21
C ALA A 80 4.76 4.20 -6.58
N ARG A 81 5.44 3.05 -6.62
CA ARG A 81 5.63 2.26 -7.85
C ARG A 81 4.30 1.74 -8.37
N ALA A 82 3.48 1.11 -7.53
CA ALA A 82 2.17 0.60 -7.92
C ALA A 82 1.22 1.72 -8.40
N HIS A 83 1.27 2.90 -7.76
CA HIS A 83 0.56 4.08 -8.23
C HIS A 83 1.03 4.54 -9.62
N GLY A 84 2.33 4.52 -9.87
CA GLY A 84 2.91 4.80 -11.19
C GLY A 84 2.38 3.85 -12.27
N GLU A 85 2.26 2.55 -11.95
CA GLU A 85 1.71 1.54 -12.84
C GLU A 85 0.21 1.74 -13.10
N LEU A 86 -0.57 2.04 -12.05
CA LEU A 86 -2.00 2.38 -12.20
C LEU A 86 -2.20 3.58 -13.13
N THR A 87 -1.40 4.62 -12.94
CA THR A 87 -1.42 5.86 -13.73
C THR A 87 -1.13 5.58 -15.21
N ARG A 88 -0.15 4.71 -15.49
CA ARG A 88 0.19 4.26 -16.85
C ARG A 88 -0.94 3.44 -17.46
N ALA A 89 -1.47 2.46 -16.73
CA ALA A 89 -2.49 1.54 -17.21
C ALA A 89 -3.84 2.22 -17.49
N THR A 90 -4.20 3.22 -16.68
CA THR A 90 -5.45 3.98 -16.85
C THR A 90 -5.34 5.12 -17.87
N GLY A 91 -4.15 5.40 -18.40
CA GLY A 91 -3.89 6.58 -19.21
C GLY A 91 -4.18 7.91 -18.49
N ARG A 92 -4.40 7.85 -17.16
CA ARG A 92 -4.74 9.03 -16.36
C ARG A 92 -3.45 9.78 -16.10
N ARG A 93 -3.22 10.86 -16.86
CA ARG A 93 -2.15 11.79 -16.50
C ARG A 93 -2.50 12.38 -15.12
N PRO A 94 -1.60 12.33 -14.11
CA PRO A 94 -1.92 12.87 -12.81
C PRO A 94 -2.34 14.33 -13.01
N ALA A 95 -3.53 14.67 -12.54
CA ALA A 95 -4.00 16.04 -12.60
C ALA A 95 -2.96 16.87 -11.84
N ARG A 96 -2.19 17.69 -12.57
CA ARG A 96 -1.23 18.61 -11.96
C ARG A 96 -2.05 19.49 -11.03
N ILE A 97 -1.95 19.21 -9.73
CA ILE A 97 -2.58 20.05 -8.70
C ILE A 97 -1.99 21.43 -8.95
N ARG A 98 -2.81 22.32 -9.51
CA ARG A 98 -2.47 23.73 -9.55
C ARG A 98 -2.44 24.10 -8.08
N THR A 99 -1.25 24.35 -7.53
CA THR A 99 -1.13 25.13 -6.30
C THR A 99 -1.90 26.41 -6.57
N THR A 100 -3.15 26.45 -6.10
CA THR A 100 -3.90 27.67 -5.97
C THR A 100 -3.02 28.57 -5.13
N THR A 101 -2.56 29.67 -5.73
CA THR A 101 -1.91 30.77 -5.05
C THR A 101 -2.61 30.95 -3.71
N ALA A 102 -1.85 30.87 -2.62
CA ALA A 102 -2.39 30.88 -1.26
C ALA A 102 -3.44 31.98 -1.13
N VAL A 103 -4.70 31.59 -0.98
CA VAL A 103 -5.72 32.50 -0.45
C VAL A 103 -5.27 32.73 1.01
N PRO A 104 -5.01 33.97 1.45
CA PRO A 104 -4.55 34.20 2.81
C PRO A 104 -5.59 33.61 3.77
N LEU A 105 -5.15 32.69 4.63
CA LEU A 105 -5.98 32.21 5.72
C LEU A 105 -6.34 33.44 6.56
N ARG A 106 -7.62 33.82 6.58
CA ARG A 106 -8.12 34.69 7.64
C ARG A 106 -7.83 33.97 8.95
N THR A 107 -7.13 34.66 9.85
CA THR A 107 -6.88 34.22 11.22
C THR A 107 -8.24 33.95 11.87
N THR A 108 -8.70 32.70 11.83
CA THR A 108 -9.78 32.26 12.71
C THR A 108 -9.18 32.26 14.10
N THR A 109 -9.66 33.18 14.94
CA THR A 109 -9.35 33.25 16.37
C THR A 109 -9.34 31.84 16.95
N ALA A 110 -8.20 31.45 17.51
CA ALA A 110 -8.02 30.16 18.14
C ALA A 110 -9.06 29.98 19.26
N VAL A 111 -9.96 29.02 19.09
CA VAL A 111 -10.82 28.54 20.16
C VAL A 111 -9.98 27.54 20.96
N PRO A 112 -9.72 27.75 22.27
CA PRO A 112 -8.88 26.84 23.03
C PRO A 112 -9.56 25.48 23.17
N PHE A 113 -8.96 24.44 22.60
CA PHE A 113 -9.36 23.07 22.82
C PHE A 113 -8.98 22.68 24.25
N ARG A 114 -9.97 22.45 25.11
CA ARG A 114 -9.77 22.00 26.49
C ARG A 114 -9.31 20.54 26.45
N THR A 115 -8.02 20.30 26.64
CA THR A 115 -7.52 18.94 26.89
C THR A 115 -7.93 18.54 28.31
N THR A 116 -8.89 17.63 28.43
CA THR A 116 -9.12 16.92 29.69
C THR A 116 -7.98 15.92 29.87
N THR A 117 -6.95 16.31 30.63
CA THR A 117 -5.98 15.36 31.18
C THR A 117 -6.70 14.48 32.18
N THR A 118 -7.02 13.25 31.78
CA THR A 118 -7.39 12.19 32.72
C THR A 118 -6.18 11.86 33.57
N ARG A 119 -6.19 12.30 34.83
CA ARG A 119 -5.23 11.89 35.85
C ARG A 119 -5.56 10.46 36.24
N ALA A 120 -4.81 9.50 35.72
CA ALA A 120 -4.86 8.12 36.20
C ALA A 120 -4.28 8.09 37.63
N SER A 121 -5.17 7.96 38.62
CA SER A 121 -4.79 7.62 39.99
C SER A 121 -4.30 6.17 39.99
N HIS A 122 -3.00 5.95 40.14
CA HIS A 122 -2.47 4.69 40.62
C HIS A 122 -2.20 4.88 42.11
N ASP A 123 -3.20 4.57 42.94
CA ASP A 123 -2.97 4.36 44.36
C ASP A 123 -2.24 3.02 44.52
N GLY A 124 -0.92 3.13 44.68
CA GLY A 124 -0.09 2.05 45.16
C GLY A 124 -0.41 1.79 46.63
N LEU A 125 -1.20 0.74 46.89
CA LEU A 125 -1.20 0.09 48.19
C LEU A 125 0.01 -0.88 48.24
N CYS A 126 1.11 -0.38 48.79
CA CYS A 126 2.08 -1.23 49.48
C CYS A 126 1.60 -1.40 50.92
N LEU A 127 1.10 -2.58 51.29
CA LEU A 127 1.05 -3.00 52.68
C LEU A 127 2.15 -4.03 52.92
N ALA A 128 3.09 -3.65 53.77
CA ALA A 128 4.04 -4.55 54.41
C ALA A 128 3.37 -5.19 55.64
N ALA A 129 3.58 -6.49 55.82
CA ALA A 129 3.82 -7.20 57.09
C ALA A 129 3.89 -8.70 56.80
#